data_AF-Q45L88-F1
#
_entry.id   AF-Q45L88-F1
#
_cell.length_a   1.000
_cell.length_b   1.000
_cell.length_c   1.000
_cell.angle_alpha   90.00
_cell.angle_beta   90.00
_cell.angle_gamma   90.00
#
_symmetry.space_group_name_H-M   'P 1'
#
loop_
_entity.id
_entity.type
_entity.pdbx_description
1 polymer ?
#
loop_
_entity_poly.entity_id
_entity_poly.type
_entity_poly.pdbx_seq_one_letter_code
_entity_poly.pdbx_strand_id
1 'polypeptide(L)'
;SSFQPAREDGGGVMDEQAPLGALLSVDGRVYDGELSLGWTDSREVFDEQTIQALTDEYGRELQTLVEHCCQERNRGVRPSDFPLANLDQAGLDALPVPAGEIADLYPLSPMQQGMLFHSLYVQDESL
;
A
#
# COMPACT_ATOMS: atom_id res chain seq x y z
N SER A 1 22.76 11.01 7.86
CA SER A 1 21.96 12.17 8.31
C SER A 1 21.05 11.67 9.41
N SER A 2 21.29 11.99 10.68
CA SER A 2 20.52 11.44 11.81
C SER A 2 19.64 12.53 12.40
N PHE A 3 18.47 12.72 11.77
CA PHE A 3 17.32 13.28 12.47
C PHE A 3 16.63 12.10 13.13
N GLN A 4 16.78 11.97 14.45
CA GLN A 4 15.98 11.05 15.25
C GLN A 4 14.92 11.88 15.97
N PRO A 5 13.66 11.42 15.97
CA PRO A 5 12.62 12.04 16.79
C PRO A 5 13.00 12.05 18.26
N ALA A 6 12.50 13.05 18.98
CA ALA A 6 12.67 13.11 20.41
C ALA A 6 12.04 11.86 21.05
N ARG A 7 12.64 11.38 22.14
CA ARG A 7 12.12 10.21 22.90
C ARG A 7 10.84 10.53 23.67
N GLU A 8 10.59 11.81 23.88
CA GLU A 8 9.40 12.33 24.52
C GLU A 8 8.27 12.47 23.50
N ASP A 9 7.04 12.25 23.96
CA ASP A 9 5.86 12.45 23.13
C ASP A 9 5.79 13.93 22.70
N GLY A 10 5.49 14.16 21.42
CA GLY A 10 5.31 15.51 20.88
C GLY A 10 4.03 16.17 21.39
N GLY A 11 3.23 15.44 22.17
CA GLY A 11 1.87 15.81 22.50
C GLY A 11 0.92 15.50 21.36
N GLY A 12 -0.37 15.74 21.59
CA GLY A 12 -1.37 15.66 20.53
C GLY A 12 -0.99 16.55 19.34
N VAL A 13 -1.30 16.08 18.13
CA VAL A 13 -1.10 16.87 16.89
C VAL A 13 -1.95 18.16 16.90
N MET A 14 -2.98 18.17 17.74
CA MET A 14 -3.81 19.32 18.09
C MET A 14 -3.93 19.45 19.61
N ASP A 15 -4.17 20.69 20.05
CA ASP A 15 -4.55 21.01 21.43
C ASP A 15 -5.93 20.40 21.75
N GLU A 16 -6.07 19.77 22.92
CA GLU A 16 -7.35 19.18 23.39
C GLU A 16 -8.48 20.21 23.52
N GLN A 17 -8.14 21.50 23.66
CA GLN A 17 -9.07 22.62 23.75
C GLN A 17 -9.23 23.40 22.44
N ALA A 18 -8.58 22.96 21.36
CA ALA A 18 -8.77 23.60 20.05
C ALA A 18 -10.24 23.48 19.61
N PRO A 19 -10.81 24.53 18.98
CA PRO A 19 -12.14 24.44 18.41
C PRO A 19 -12.20 23.29 17.39
N LEU A 20 -13.14 22.37 17.59
CA LEU A 20 -13.33 21.24 16.70
C LEU A 20 -13.74 21.71 15.29
N GLY A 21 -12.91 21.40 14.29
CA GLY A 21 -13.22 21.67 12.88
C GLY A 21 -14.27 20.73 12.27
N ALA A 22 -14.51 19.59 12.93
CA ALA A 22 -15.50 18.58 12.58
C ALA A 22 -16.03 17.91 13.85
N LEU A 23 -17.22 17.29 13.79
CA LEU A 23 -17.81 16.59 14.94
C LEU A 23 -17.03 15.31 15.31
N LEU A 24 -16.34 14.69 14.35
CA LEU A 24 -15.46 13.54 14.52
C LEU A 24 -14.30 13.68 13.53
N SER A 25 -13.06 13.54 14.00
CA SER A 25 -11.84 13.51 13.19
C SER A 25 -11.06 12.24 13.47
N VAL A 26 -10.42 11.70 12.44
CA VAL A 26 -9.52 10.54 12.53
C VAL A 26 -8.24 10.88 11.79
N ASP A 27 -7.12 10.79 12.49
CA ASP A 27 -5.80 11.16 11.99
C ASP A 27 -4.86 9.97 12.11
N GLY A 28 -4.04 9.72 11.07
CA GLY A 28 -3.18 8.54 11.02
C GLY A 28 -1.70 8.87 10.79
N ARG A 29 -0.83 8.15 11.50
CA ARG A 29 0.63 8.23 11.33
C ARG A 29 1.25 6.85 11.29
N VAL A 30 2.28 6.68 10.47
CA VAL A 30 3.15 5.50 10.50
C VAL A 30 4.52 5.92 10.97
N TYR A 31 4.99 5.32 12.06
CA TYR A 31 6.32 5.59 12.61
C TYR A 31 6.94 4.31 13.14
N ASP A 32 8.22 4.08 12.84
CA ASP A 32 8.95 2.85 13.19
C ASP A 32 8.23 1.54 12.81
N GLY A 33 7.50 1.57 11.68
CA GLY A 33 6.72 0.43 11.19
C GLY A 33 5.37 0.22 11.89
N GLU A 34 5.00 1.08 12.83
CA GLU A 34 3.74 1.00 13.56
C GLU A 34 2.76 2.08 13.07
N LEU A 35 1.51 1.68 12.80
CA LEU A 35 0.40 2.58 12.49
C LEU A 35 -0.28 3.00 13.80
N SER A 36 -0.40 4.31 14.02
CA SER A 36 -1.19 4.87 15.12
C SER A 36 -2.29 5.76 14.55
N LEU A 37 -3.49 5.65 15.14
CA LEU A 37 -4.65 6.45 14.77
C LEU A 37 -5.12 7.28 15.97
N GLY A 38 -5.22 8.59 15.79
CA GLY A 38 -5.81 9.51 16.75
C GLY A 38 -7.27 9.77 16.40
N TRP A 39 -8.13 9.83 17.42
CA TRP A 39 -9.55 10.13 17.28
C TRP A 39 -9.90 11.34 18.12
N THR A 40 -10.65 12.28 17.52
CA THR A 40 -11.12 13.47 18.20
C THR A 40 -12.62 13.62 17.95
N ASP A 41 -13.42 13.69 19.00
CA ASP A 41 -14.88 13.76 18.92
C ASP A 41 -15.47 14.93 19.71
N SER A 42 -16.69 15.33 19.32
CA SER A 42 -17.50 16.28 20.10
C SER A 42 -18.28 15.56 21.20
N ARG A 43 -17.85 15.78 22.45
CA ARG A 43 -18.54 15.27 23.66
C ARG A 43 -19.96 15.83 23.88
N GLU A 44 -20.34 16.88 23.17
CA GLU A 44 -21.72 17.41 23.21
C GLU A 44 -22.68 16.60 22.35
N VAL A 45 -22.15 15.89 21.34
CA VAL A 45 -22.93 15.16 20.33
C VAL A 45 -22.82 13.66 20.52
N PHE A 46 -21.64 13.17 20.92
CA PHE A 46 -21.36 11.74 21.05
C PHE A 46 -21.15 11.33 22.49
N ASP A 47 -21.67 10.13 22.81
CA ASP A 47 -21.36 9.45 24.05
C ASP A 47 -20.03 8.69 23.94
N GLU A 48 -19.24 8.73 25.01
CA GLU A 48 -17.91 8.11 25.07
C GLU A 48 -17.95 6.61 24.77
N GLN A 49 -18.99 5.88 25.20
CA GLN A 49 -19.14 4.45 24.93
C GLN A 49 -19.38 4.19 23.44
N THR A 50 -20.05 5.11 22.75
CA THR A 50 -20.32 5.00 21.31
C THR A 50 -19.04 5.18 20.51
N ILE A 51 -18.23 6.20 20.85
CA ILE A 51 -16.94 6.43 20.19
C ILE A 51 -15.97 5.28 20.49
N GLN A 52 -15.91 4.81 21.73
CA GLN A 52 -15.06 3.66 22.07
C GLN A 52 -15.43 2.41 21.27
N ALA A 53 -16.73 2.08 21.19
CA ALA A 53 -17.19 0.95 20.39
C ALA A 53 -16.84 1.08 18.91
N LEU A 54 -16.91 2.30 18.35
CA LEU A 54 -16.52 2.58 16.97
C LEU A 54 -15.01 2.39 16.77
N THR A 55 -14.17 2.92 17.66
CA THR A 55 -12.71 2.78 17.58
C THR A 55 -12.28 1.32 17.70
N ASP A 56 -12.90 0.57 18.62
CA ASP A 56 -12.63 -0.87 18.79
C ASP A 56 -13.02 -1.66 17.53
N GLU A 57 -14.20 -1.40 16.98
CA GLU A 57 -14.66 -2.07 15.76
C GLU A 57 -13.79 -1.73 14.55
N TYR A 58 -13.42 -0.45 14.42
CA TYR A 58 -12.51 -0.01 13.37
C TYR A 58 -11.17 -0.75 13.45
N GLY A 59 -10.61 -0.90 14.66
CA GLY A 59 -9.38 -1.66 14.88
C GLY A 59 -9.50 -3.13 14.45
N ARG A 60 -10.59 -3.80 14.83
CA ARG A 60 -10.86 -5.20 14.46
C ARG A 60 -10.99 -5.38 12.94
N GLU A 61 -11.74 -4.50 12.29
CA GLU A 61 -11.95 -4.57 10.83
C GLU A 61 -10.67 -4.25 10.07
N LEU A 62 -9.89 -3.27 10.52
CA LEU A 62 -8.59 -2.97 9.92
C LEU A 62 -7.63 -4.16 10.04
N GLN A 63 -7.58 -4.81 11.21
CA GLN A 63 -6.77 -6.01 11.39
C GLN A 63 -7.22 -7.15 10.48
N THR A 64 -8.53 -7.37 10.37
CA THR A 64 -9.12 -8.38 9.47
C THR A 64 -8.75 -8.10 8.01
N LEU A 65 -8.79 -6.84 7.59
CA LEU A 65 -8.40 -6.42 6.24
C LEU A 65 -6.90 -6.66 5.99
N VAL A 66 -6.03 -6.31 6.95
CA VAL A 66 -4.59 -6.54 6.85
C VAL A 66 -4.30 -8.04 6.73
N GLU A 67 -4.90 -8.86 7.60
CA GLU A 67 -4.76 -10.33 7.54
C GLU A 67 -5.22 -10.88 6.17
N HIS A 68 -6.34 -10.38 5.66
CA HIS A 68 -6.83 -10.75 4.32
C HIS A 68 -5.83 -10.36 3.22
N CYS A 69 -5.32 -9.14 3.21
CA CYS A 69 -4.35 -8.66 2.22
C CYS A 69 -3.00 -9.39 2.31
N CYS A 70 -2.60 -9.85 3.48
CA CYS A 70 -1.35 -10.58 3.66
C CYS A 70 -1.40 -12.03 3.14
N GLN A 71 -2.59 -12.60 2.92
CA GLN A 71 -2.75 -13.94 2.35
C GLN A 71 -2.20 -14.01 0.93
N GLU A 72 -1.43 -15.06 0.62
CA GLU A 72 -0.75 -15.22 -0.67
C GLU A 72 -1.71 -15.15 -1.87
N ARG A 73 -2.94 -15.66 -1.72
CA ARG A 73 -3.97 -15.62 -2.76
C ARG A 73 -4.42 -14.19 -3.12
N ASN A 74 -4.31 -13.26 -2.18
CA ASN A 74 -4.75 -11.88 -2.35
C ASN A 74 -3.57 -10.94 -2.64
N ARG A 75 -2.34 -11.48 -2.68
CA ARG A 75 -1.18 -10.76 -3.17
C ARG A 75 -1.26 -10.73 -4.69
N GLY A 76 -1.50 -9.54 -5.21
CA GLY A 76 -1.51 -9.26 -6.64
C GLY A 76 -0.58 -8.10 -6.95
N VAL A 77 -0.01 -8.13 -8.15
CA VAL A 77 0.69 -6.99 -8.74
C VAL A 77 -0.26 -6.26 -9.68
N ARG A 78 -0.12 -4.95 -9.75
CA ARG A 78 -0.91 -4.08 -10.62
C ARG A 78 -0.03 -3.47 -11.70
N PRO A 79 -0.60 -3.07 -12.86
CA PRO A 79 0.13 -2.34 -13.90
C PRO A 79 0.89 -1.12 -13.38
N SER A 80 0.35 -0.43 -12.38
CA SER A 80 0.98 0.73 -11.75
C SER A 80 2.30 0.40 -11.05
N ASP A 81 2.50 -0.86 -10.64
CA ASP A 81 3.71 -1.31 -9.96
C ASP A 81 4.86 -1.50 -10.96
N PHE A 82 4.55 -1.66 -12.26
CA PHE A 82 5.51 -1.84 -13.35
C PHE A 82 5.26 -0.84 -14.50
N PRO A 83 5.41 0.48 -14.25
CA PRO A 83 5.02 1.50 -15.22
C PRO A 83 5.78 1.42 -16.56
N LEU A 84 6.95 0.78 -16.57
CA LEU A 84 7.78 0.62 -17.76
C LEU A 84 7.43 -0.61 -18.60
N ALA A 85 6.74 -1.60 -18.03
CA ALA A 85 6.42 -2.85 -18.70
C ALA A 85 5.34 -2.70 -19.78
N ASN A 86 4.51 -1.66 -19.69
CA ASN A 86 3.39 -1.38 -20.61
C ASN A 86 2.45 -2.60 -20.78
N LEU A 87 2.16 -3.30 -19.68
CA LEU A 87 1.22 -4.41 -19.61
C LEU A 87 -0.08 -3.97 -18.95
N ASP A 88 -1.21 -4.49 -19.42
CA ASP A 88 -2.47 -4.42 -18.70
C ASP A 88 -2.57 -5.55 -17.67
N GLN A 89 -3.64 -5.57 -16.87
CA GLN A 89 -3.81 -6.59 -15.83
C GLN A 89 -3.86 -8.00 -16.43
N ALA A 90 -4.50 -8.18 -17.58
CA ALA A 90 -4.60 -9.48 -18.24
C ALA A 90 -3.22 -10.01 -18.70
N GLY A 91 -2.36 -9.12 -19.21
CA GLY A 91 -0.99 -9.45 -19.57
C GLY A 91 -0.12 -9.80 -18.37
N LEU A 92 -0.29 -9.10 -17.24
CA LEU A 92 0.41 -9.42 -15.99
C LEU A 92 -0.02 -10.77 -15.41
N ASP A 93 -1.33 -11.04 -15.39
CA ASP A 93 -1.90 -12.29 -14.87
C ASP A 93 -1.49 -13.52 -15.71
N ALA A 94 -1.13 -13.31 -16.98
CA ALA A 94 -0.67 -14.36 -17.88
C ALA A 94 0.83 -14.69 -17.75
N LEU A 95 1.59 -13.95 -16.94
CA LEU A 95 3.03 -14.22 -16.76
C LEU A 95 3.24 -15.59 -16.11
N PRO A 96 4.20 -16.41 -16.60
CA PRO A 96 4.50 -17.73 -16.05
C PRO A 96 5.36 -17.65 -14.77
N VAL A 97 5.18 -16.60 -13.98
CA VAL A 97 5.92 -16.31 -12.75
C VAL A 97 4.91 -15.85 -11.69
N PRO A 98 4.95 -16.38 -10.46
CA PRO A 98 4.07 -15.92 -9.39
C PRO A 98 4.24 -14.42 -9.14
N ALA A 99 3.13 -13.68 -9.01
CA ALA A 99 3.15 -12.23 -8.81
C ALA A 99 4.05 -11.78 -7.65
N GLY A 100 4.07 -12.53 -6.54
CA GLY A 100 4.91 -12.24 -5.37
C GLY A 100 6.42 -12.43 -5.58
N GLU A 101 6.84 -13.07 -6.67
CA GLU A 101 8.26 -13.26 -7.03
C GLU A 101 8.76 -12.20 -8.02
N ILE A 102 7.86 -11.37 -8.56
CA ILE A 102 8.21 -10.33 -9.54
C ILE A 102 8.68 -9.09 -8.78
N ALA A 103 9.99 -8.86 -8.78
CA ALA A 103 10.57 -7.65 -8.21
C ALA A 103 10.32 -6.41 -9.08
N ASP A 104 10.46 -6.56 -10.40
CA ASP A 104 10.26 -5.48 -11.38
C ASP A 104 10.13 -6.05 -12.80
N LEU A 105 9.55 -5.29 -13.73
CA LEU A 105 9.38 -5.65 -15.14
C LEU A 105 9.83 -4.51 -16.05
N TYR A 106 10.82 -4.80 -16.87
CA TYR A 106 11.40 -3.86 -17.83
C TYR A 106 11.14 -4.32 -19.26
N PRO A 107 10.89 -3.36 -20.19
CA PRO A 107 10.88 -3.68 -21.60
C PRO A 107 12.29 -4.11 -22.03
N LEU A 108 12.37 -4.91 -23.10
CA LEU A 108 13.66 -5.32 -23.65
C LEU A 108 14.49 -4.10 -24.04
N SER A 109 15.76 -4.09 -23.65
CA SER A 109 16.72 -3.10 -24.12
C SER A 109 16.96 -3.24 -25.64
N PRO A 110 17.45 -2.18 -26.33
CA PRO A 110 17.73 -2.25 -27.77
C PRO A 110 18.61 -3.43 -28.18
N MET A 111 19.58 -3.81 -27.34
CA MET A 111 20.43 -4.97 -27.61
C MET A 111 19.69 -6.30 -27.48
N GLN A 112 18.85 -6.43 -26.46
CA GLN A 112 18.02 -7.63 -26.30
C GLN A 112 16.96 -7.75 -27.40
N GLN A 113 16.40 -6.63 -27.86
CA GLN A 113 15.50 -6.60 -29.02
C GLN A 113 16.21 -7.09 -30.28
N GLY A 114 17.45 -6.63 -30.53
CA GLY A 114 18.27 -7.10 -31.65
C GLY A 114 18.62 -8.59 -31.56
N MET A 115 18.97 -9.08 -30.36
CA MET A 115 19.22 -10.51 -30.14
C MET A 115 17.97 -11.36 -30.39
N LEU A 116 16.81 -10.92 -29.90
CA LEU A 116 15.53 -11.60 -30.12
C LEU A 116 15.21 -11.66 -31.61
N PHE A 117 15.33 -10.54 -32.33
CA PHE A 117 15.13 -10.49 -33.78
C PHE A 117 15.98 -11.55 -34.50
N HIS A 118 17.28 -11.60 -34.23
CA HIS A 118 18.15 -12.60 -34.86
C HIS A 118 17.75 -14.04 -34.50
N SER A 119 17.34 -14.31 -33.26
CA SER A 119 16.91 -15.66 -32.86
C SER A 119 15.64 -16.12 -33.60
N LEU A 120 14.67 -15.23 -33.79
CA LEU A 120 13.43 -15.54 -34.50
C LEU A 120 13.64 -15.69 -36.01
N TYR A 121 14.47 -14.84 -36.63
CA TYR A 121 14.77 -14.92 -38.05
C TYR A 121 15.67 -16.10 -38.43
N VAL A 122 16.66 -16.44 -37.60
CA VAL A 122 17.52 -17.63 -37.82
C VAL A 122 16.71 -18.93 -37.68
N GLN A 123 15.66 -18.94 -36.85
CA GLN A 123 14.71 -20.06 -36.79
C GLN A 123 13.83 -20.16 -38.04
N ASP A 124 13.40 -19.04 -38.61
CA ASP A 124 12.57 -18.99 -39.83
C ASP A 124 13.35 -19.43 -41.09
N GLU A 125 14.66 -19.17 -41.16
CA GLU A 125 15.54 -19.69 -42.23
C GLU A 125 15.88 -21.18 -42.10
N SER A 126 15.46 -21.85 -41.01
CA SER A 126 15.75 -23.26 -40.75
C SER A 126 14.58 -24.23 -41.03
N LEU A 127 13.51 -23.73 -41.68
CA LEU A 127 12.36 -24.52 -42.18
C LEU A 127 12.41 -24.77 -43.68
#